data_AF-A0A534MF52-F1
#
_entry.id   AF-A0A534MF52-F1
#
_cell.length_a   1.000
_cell.length_b   1.000
_cell.length_c   1.000
_cell.angle_alpha   90.00
_cell.angle_beta   90.00
_cell.angle_gamma   90.00
#
_symmetry.space_group_name_H-M   'P 1'
#
loop_
_entity.id
_entity.type
_entity.pdbx_description
1 polymer ?
#
loop_
_entity_poly.entity_id
_entity_poly.type
_entity_poly.pdbx_seq_one_letter_code
_entity_poly.pdbx_strand_id
1 'polypeptide(L)'
;MDATFAEALARSLSGIPRGRVATCSTIARALGDVRAARAVATWLREHPETREAHRVVRADGRPVLDSSVALLKKEGASIAVGRVESSSFVDPLPDVAFLGKLREEQRKNAFQVVEEDAGSTQSVTGVDIAYRGDEAYAAAATLDVETLRTVAVASVRTKVGFPYIPGYLAFREMPGIETAVRRLAVPPEAVMIDGHGRLHPALFGVACHAGVRLNVPTIGVAKHPLAGRVDTTQEKETGAHPVRIDGKTQGYAWIPPNREHPIYISVGHRVSLGTALALVKRTTRVGYPEPLRIADRLAEEMKGE
;
A
#
# COMPACT_ATOMS: atom_id res chain seq x y z
N MET A 1 12.85 -0.30 -14.73
CA MET A 1 12.77 0.97 -13.98
C MET A 1 13.80 0.78 -12.89
N ASP A 2 15.00 1.35 -13.06
CA ASP A 2 16.20 0.76 -12.45
C ASP A 2 16.65 1.52 -11.20
N ALA A 3 15.82 2.42 -10.66
CA ALA A 3 16.10 3.17 -9.46
C ALA A 3 15.18 2.72 -8.31
N THR A 4 15.76 2.45 -7.15
CA THR A 4 15.08 2.20 -5.88
C THR A 4 14.54 3.49 -5.26
N PHE A 5 13.66 3.38 -4.26
CA PHE A 5 13.22 4.56 -3.50
C PHE A 5 14.40 5.27 -2.82
N ALA A 6 15.35 4.50 -2.28
CA ALA A 6 16.56 5.03 -1.65
C ALA A 6 17.38 5.90 -2.62
N GLU A 7 17.61 5.42 -3.84
CA GLU A 7 18.35 6.16 -4.87
C GLU A 7 17.59 7.40 -5.36
N ALA A 8 16.27 7.29 -5.53
CA ALA A 8 15.43 8.43 -5.89
C ALA A 8 15.42 9.51 -4.79
N LEU A 9 15.35 9.11 -3.52
CA LEU A 9 15.43 10.01 -2.38
C LEU A 9 16.81 10.68 -2.33
N ALA A 10 17.90 9.90 -2.40
CA ALA A 10 19.26 10.44 -2.40
C ALA A 10 19.49 11.47 -3.51
N ARG A 11 18.97 11.21 -4.72
CA ARG A 11 19.00 12.20 -5.83
C ARG A 11 18.26 13.48 -5.46
N SER A 12 17.07 13.38 -4.87
CA SER A 12 16.32 14.57 -4.43
C SER A 12 17.07 15.35 -3.34
N LEU A 13 17.69 14.66 -2.37
CA LEU A 13 18.43 15.30 -1.27
C LEU A 13 19.71 15.99 -1.74
N SER A 14 20.40 15.41 -2.72
CA SER A 14 21.60 16.01 -3.32
C SER A 14 21.33 17.36 -3.99
N GLY A 15 20.07 17.63 -4.35
CA GLY A 15 19.62 18.92 -4.88
C GLY A 15 19.47 20.03 -3.83
N ILE A 16 19.58 19.73 -2.52
CA ILE A 16 19.46 20.72 -1.45
C ILE A 16 20.84 21.37 -1.22
N PRO A 17 21.03 22.67 -1.49
CA PRO A 17 22.32 23.33 -1.31
C PRO A 17 22.78 23.34 0.16
N ARG A 18 24.09 23.50 0.38
CA ARG A 18 24.65 23.69 1.73
C ARG A 18 24.02 24.91 2.42
N GLY A 19 23.69 24.76 3.69
CA GLY A 19 23.08 25.83 4.50
C GLY A 19 21.60 26.08 4.19
N ARG A 20 21.03 25.32 3.25
CA ARG A 20 19.61 25.33 2.91
C ARG A 20 18.94 24.06 3.41
N VAL A 21 17.61 24.10 3.54
CA VAL A 21 16.78 22.95 3.92
C VAL A 21 15.59 22.80 2.99
N ALA A 22 15.06 21.60 2.90
CA ALA A 22 13.81 21.32 2.22
C ALA A 22 12.82 20.64 3.16
N THR A 23 11.53 20.91 2.96
CA THR A 23 10.50 20.22 3.73
C THR A 23 10.28 18.80 3.19
N CYS A 24 9.76 17.90 4.04
CA CYS A 24 9.31 16.58 3.59
C CYS A 24 8.34 16.65 2.40
N SER A 25 7.47 17.68 2.37
CA SER A 25 6.53 17.89 1.27
C SER A 25 7.22 18.35 -0.02
N THR A 26 8.24 19.21 0.08
CA THR A 26 9.05 19.63 -1.07
C THR A 26 9.75 18.43 -1.70
N ILE A 27 10.38 17.58 -0.88
CA ILE A 27 11.03 16.35 -1.35
C ILE A 27 10.01 15.40 -1.96
N ALA A 28 8.84 15.22 -1.32
CA ALA A 28 7.78 14.38 -1.85
C ALA A 28 7.24 14.86 -3.22
N ARG A 29 7.15 16.19 -3.41
CA ARG A 29 6.81 16.77 -4.72
C ARG A 29 7.89 16.50 -5.77
N ALA A 30 9.17 16.66 -5.42
CA ALA A 30 10.28 16.31 -6.31
C ALA A 30 10.33 14.80 -6.63
N LEU A 31 9.90 13.94 -5.70
CA LEU A 31 9.72 12.51 -5.97
C LEU A 31 8.50 12.24 -6.87
N GLY A 32 7.58 13.19 -7.05
CA GLY A 32 6.44 13.12 -7.96
C GLY A 32 5.07 12.93 -7.28
N ASP A 33 4.98 12.81 -5.95
CA ASP A 33 3.70 12.71 -5.24
C ASP A 33 3.82 13.21 -3.79
N VAL A 34 3.14 14.32 -3.47
CA VAL A 34 3.17 14.94 -2.13
C VAL A 34 2.72 13.99 -1.01
N ARG A 35 1.95 12.94 -1.34
CA ARG A 35 1.53 11.91 -0.36
C ARG A 35 2.72 11.17 0.27
N ALA A 36 3.90 11.20 -0.36
CA ALA A 36 5.12 10.61 0.16
C ALA A 36 5.76 11.39 1.31
N ALA A 37 5.27 12.57 1.69
CA ALA A 37 5.91 13.42 2.72
C ALA A 37 6.13 12.68 4.06
N ARG A 38 5.12 11.90 4.51
CA ARG A 38 5.27 11.09 5.73
C ARG A 38 6.28 9.96 5.55
N ALA A 39 6.30 9.33 4.38
CA ALA A 39 7.23 8.26 4.04
C ALA A 39 8.67 8.75 4.01
N VAL A 40 8.94 9.95 3.48
CA VAL A 40 10.26 10.60 3.53
C VAL A 40 10.70 10.76 4.99
N ALA A 41 9.85 11.33 5.85
CA ALA A 41 10.19 11.52 7.26
C ALA A 41 10.45 10.21 8.00
N THR A 42 9.66 9.16 7.74
CA THR A 42 9.84 7.84 8.34
C THR A 42 11.12 7.18 7.84
N TRP A 43 11.36 7.17 6.53
CA TRP A 43 12.56 6.60 5.92
C TRP A 43 13.82 7.18 6.54
N LEU A 44 13.91 8.52 6.64
CA LEU A 44 15.10 9.17 7.18
C LEU A 44 15.34 8.84 8.66
N ARG A 45 14.28 8.64 9.45
CA ARG A 45 14.42 8.21 10.86
C ARG A 45 14.91 6.78 10.99
N GLU A 46 14.47 5.91 10.09
CA GLU A 46 14.91 4.51 10.02
C GLU A 46 16.32 4.38 9.43
N HIS A 47 16.71 5.32 8.56
CA HIS A 47 17.97 5.35 7.83
C HIS A 47 18.71 6.69 8.02
N PRO A 48 19.12 7.04 9.24
CA PRO A 48 19.74 8.34 9.54
C PRO A 48 21.09 8.56 8.84
N GLU A 49 21.73 7.49 8.35
CA GLU A 49 22.93 7.49 7.53
C GLU A 49 22.69 7.95 6.07
N THR A 50 21.42 8.13 5.68
CA THR A 50 21.07 8.65 4.35
C THR A 50 21.81 9.97 4.10
N ARG A 51 22.58 10.01 3.00
CA ARG A 51 23.38 11.18 2.65
C ARG A 51 22.50 12.43 2.51
N GLU A 52 22.98 13.55 3.07
CA GLU A 52 22.27 14.83 3.11
C GLU A 52 20.93 14.85 3.89
N ALA A 53 20.60 13.79 4.64
CA ALA A 53 19.38 13.72 5.44
C ALA A 53 19.23 14.84 6.48
N HIS A 54 20.36 15.39 6.96
CA HIS A 54 20.37 16.50 7.91
C HIS A 54 19.78 17.80 7.36
N ARG A 55 19.61 17.91 6.04
CA ARG A 55 19.00 19.08 5.39
C ARG A 55 17.47 18.99 5.25
N VAL A 56 16.85 17.98 5.85
CA VAL A 56 15.40 17.77 5.78
C VAL A 56 14.71 18.22 7.05
N VAL A 57 13.69 19.07 6.87
CA VAL A 57 12.87 19.62 7.96
C VAL A 57 11.40 19.26 7.79
N ARG A 58 10.66 19.37 8.89
CA ARG A 58 9.20 19.40 8.91
C ARG A 58 8.70 20.75 8.42
N ALA A 59 7.40 20.85 8.16
CA ALA A 59 6.78 22.10 7.68
C ALA A 59 6.98 23.29 8.64
N ASP A 60 7.17 23.03 9.93
CA ASP A 60 7.40 24.04 10.96
C ASP A 60 8.88 24.37 11.21
N GLY A 61 9.78 23.87 10.36
CA GLY A 61 11.22 24.12 10.41
C GLY A 61 12.01 23.25 11.39
N ARG A 62 11.36 22.36 12.16
CA ARG A 62 12.09 21.38 12.99
C ARG A 62 12.80 20.35 12.10
N PRO A 63 14.08 20.03 12.33
CA PRO A 63 14.74 18.93 11.63
C PRO A 63 14.00 17.59 11.78
N VAL A 64 14.08 16.75 10.76
CA VAL A 64 13.54 15.38 10.83
C VAL A 64 14.38 14.51 11.75
N LEU A 65 15.70 14.69 11.73
CA LEU A 65 16.66 14.02 12.62
C LEU A 65 17.18 15.00 13.65
N ASP A 66 17.08 14.68 14.92
CA ASP A 66 17.51 15.56 16.02
C ASP A 66 19.03 15.86 15.95
N SER A 67 19.82 14.92 15.42
CA SER A 67 21.26 15.06 15.16
C SER A 67 21.62 16.13 14.11
N SER A 68 20.64 16.62 13.33
CA SER A 68 20.88 17.53 12.21
C SER A 68 21.31 18.94 12.62
N VAL A 69 20.94 19.38 13.83
CA VAL A 69 21.11 20.79 14.24
C VAL A 69 22.57 21.23 14.18
N ALA A 70 23.50 20.38 14.65
CA ALA A 70 24.93 20.70 14.64
C ALA A 70 25.48 20.81 13.21
N LEU A 71 25.08 19.91 12.32
CA LEU A 71 25.49 19.91 10.91
C LEU A 71 24.93 21.11 10.16
N LEU A 72 23.65 21.44 10.37
CA LEU A 72 23.01 22.60 9.77
C LEU A 72 23.66 23.92 10.20
N LYS A 73 23.98 24.08 11.48
CA LYS A 73 24.75 25.24 11.97
C LYS A 73 26.13 25.33 11.33
N LYS A 74 26.84 24.20 11.19
CA LYS A 74 28.14 24.14 10.52
C LYS A 74 28.06 24.52 9.04
N GLU A 75 26.91 24.33 8.41
CA GLU A 75 26.65 24.76 7.04
C GLU A 75 26.13 26.19 6.93
N GLY A 76 25.95 26.91 8.04
CA GLY A 76 25.50 28.30 8.07
C GLY A 76 23.98 28.49 8.03
N ALA A 77 23.19 27.44 8.29
CA ALA A 77 21.74 27.59 8.39
C ALA A 77 21.35 28.41 9.64
N SER A 78 20.42 29.35 9.47
CA SER A 78 19.88 30.13 10.58
C SER A 78 18.87 29.30 11.38
N ILE A 79 19.13 29.11 12.68
CA ILE A 79 18.30 28.27 13.56
C ILE A 79 17.95 29.04 14.84
N ALA A 80 16.65 29.24 15.06
CA ALA A 80 16.10 29.83 16.28
C ALA A 80 15.17 28.83 16.98
N VAL A 81 15.39 28.61 18.29
CA VAL A 81 14.54 27.72 19.12
C VAL A 81 14.35 26.32 18.51
N GLY A 82 15.43 25.75 17.96
CA GLY A 82 15.42 24.41 17.34
C GLY A 82 14.70 24.32 15.99
N ARG A 83 14.35 25.46 15.38
CA ARG A 83 13.72 25.54 14.06
C ARG A 83 14.60 26.30 13.10
N VAL A 84 14.73 25.78 11.89
CA VAL A 84 15.39 26.47 10.78
C VAL A 84 14.48 27.60 10.30
N GLU A 85 15.04 28.79 10.07
CA GLU A 85 14.29 29.92 9.55
C GLU A 85 13.82 29.67 8.11
N SER A 86 12.62 30.16 7.78
CA SER A 86 12.01 30.01 6.44
C SER A 86 12.86 30.60 5.32
N SER A 87 13.69 31.60 5.63
CA SER A 87 14.68 32.18 4.72
C SER A 87 15.66 31.14 4.14
N SER A 88 15.89 30.03 4.84
CA SER A 88 16.78 28.93 4.45
C SER A 88 16.08 27.82 3.65
N PHE A 89 14.76 27.92 3.44
CA PHE A 89 13.98 26.85 2.79
C PHE A 89 14.14 26.91 1.28
N VAL A 90 14.18 25.76 0.63
CA VAL A 90 14.20 25.62 -0.83
C VAL A 90 12.93 24.92 -1.27
N ASP A 91 12.23 25.54 -2.23
CA ASP A 91 11.04 25.02 -2.92
C ASP A 91 10.88 25.83 -4.22
N PRO A 92 10.80 25.22 -5.42
CA PRO A 92 10.85 23.78 -5.68
C PRO A 92 12.26 23.19 -5.65
N LEU A 93 12.32 21.87 -5.51
CA LEU A 93 13.51 21.07 -5.84
C LEU A 93 13.40 20.52 -7.28
N PRO A 94 14.52 20.19 -7.95
CA PRO A 94 14.49 19.54 -9.25
C PRO A 94 13.66 18.25 -9.23
N ASP A 95 12.89 18.03 -10.30
CA ASP A 95 12.02 16.86 -10.40
C ASP A 95 12.83 15.57 -10.63
N VAL A 96 12.63 14.59 -9.75
CA VAL A 96 13.15 13.22 -9.86
C VAL A 96 12.14 12.32 -10.58
N ALA A 97 10.84 12.68 -10.54
CA ALA A 97 9.71 12.03 -11.19
C ALA A 97 9.58 10.51 -10.91
N PHE A 98 10.14 10.02 -9.80
CA PHE A 98 10.17 8.59 -9.47
C PHE A 98 8.77 8.02 -9.24
N LEU A 99 8.01 8.59 -8.30
CA LEU A 99 6.63 8.22 -8.00
C LEU A 99 5.69 8.58 -9.16
N GLY A 100 6.01 9.63 -9.92
CA GLY A 100 5.29 9.98 -11.15
C GLY A 100 5.29 8.83 -12.16
N LYS A 101 6.47 8.24 -12.42
CA LYS A 101 6.61 7.07 -13.30
C LYS A 101 5.85 5.84 -12.79
N LEU A 102 5.93 5.57 -11.48
CA LEU A 102 5.15 4.48 -10.86
C LEU A 102 3.64 4.70 -11.00
N ARG A 103 3.17 5.94 -10.89
CA ARG A 103 1.76 6.29 -11.10
C ARG A 103 1.32 6.10 -12.55
N GLU A 104 2.17 6.47 -13.50
CA GLU A 104 1.93 6.22 -14.93
C GLU A 104 1.85 4.73 -15.23
N GLU A 105 2.75 3.93 -14.66
CA GLU A 105 2.71 2.47 -14.77
C GLU A 105 1.39 1.90 -14.22
N GLN A 106 0.94 2.33 -13.05
CA GLN A 106 -0.34 1.91 -12.49
C GLN A 106 -1.52 2.25 -13.42
N ARG A 107 -1.55 3.48 -13.98
CA ARG A 107 -2.61 3.90 -14.92
C ARG A 107 -2.59 3.05 -16.20
N LYS A 108 -1.40 2.75 -16.73
CA LYS A 108 -1.25 1.88 -17.90
C LYS A 108 -1.72 0.45 -17.60
N ASN A 109 -1.35 -0.09 -16.44
CA ASN A 109 -1.70 -1.46 -16.06
C ASN A 109 -3.17 -1.60 -15.63
N ALA A 110 -3.84 -0.51 -15.26
CA ALA A 110 -5.28 -0.49 -15.00
C ALA A 110 -6.12 -1.04 -16.18
N PHE A 111 -5.64 -0.86 -17.42
CA PHE A 111 -6.30 -1.38 -18.62
C PHE A 111 -6.17 -2.90 -18.79
N GLN A 112 -5.28 -3.56 -18.05
CA GLN A 112 -5.10 -5.02 -18.09
C GLN A 112 -6.04 -5.75 -17.12
N VAL A 113 -6.77 -5.03 -16.27
CA VAL A 113 -7.68 -5.62 -15.31
C VAL A 113 -8.96 -6.08 -16.00
N VAL A 114 -9.26 -7.37 -15.89
CA VAL A 114 -10.52 -8.00 -16.31
C VAL A 114 -11.47 -8.03 -15.13
N GLU A 115 -12.73 -7.64 -15.31
CA GLU A 115 -13.76 -7.58 -14.25
C GLU A 115 -14.90 -8.59 -14.49
N GLU A 116 -14.55 -9.70 -15.14
CA GLU A 116 -15.42 -10.82 -15.48
C GLU A 116 -14.92 -12.09 -14.80
N ASP A 117 -15.85 -12.98 -14.46
CA ASP A 117 -15.54 -14.22 -13.76
C ASP A 117 -14.81 -15.21 -14.68
N ALA A 118 -13.64 -15.68 -14.23
CA ALA A 118 -12.85 -16.67 -14.97
C ALA A 118 -13.35 -18.12 -14.81
N GLY A 119 -14.30 -18.37 -13.91
CA GLY A 119 -14.82 -19.70 -13.60
C GLY A 119 -15.45 -19.76 -12.20
N SER A 120 -15.81 -20.97 -11.76
CA SER A 120 -16.27 -21.20 -10.38
C SER A 120 -15.10 -21.23 -9.39
N THR A 121 -15.33 -20.75 -8.18
CA THR A 121 -14.34 -20.74 -7.09
C THR A 121 -14.81 -21.62 -5.93
N GLN A 122 -14.12 -22.74 -5.72
CA GLN A 122 -14.33 -23.68 -4.60
C GLN A 122 -13.38 -23.39 -3.44
N SER A 123 -12.22 -22.80 -3.72
CA SER A 123 -11.25 -22.39 -2.69
C SER A 123 -10.84 -20.92 -2.85
N VAL A 124 -10.54 -20.25 -1.74
CA VAL A 124 -10.05 -18.86 -1.76
C VAL A 124 -8.85 -18.69 -0.84
N THR A 125 -7.86 -17.96 -1.33
CA THR A 125 -6.61 -17.69 -0.63
C THR A 125 -6.63 -16.30 -0.04
N GLY A 126 -6.38 -16.14 1.25
CA GLY A 126 -6.07 -14.84 1.84
C GLY A 126 -4.57 -14.60 1.82
N VAL A 127 -4.15 -13.37 1.54
CA VAL A 127 -2.75 -12.94 1.66
C VAL A 127 -2.67 -11.71 2.56
N ASP A 128 -1.77 -11.76 3.52
CA ASP A 128 -1.47 -10.64 4.41
C ASP A 128 0.04 -10.55 4.71
N ILE A 129 0.49 -9.37 5.15
CA ILE A 129 1.90 -9.05 5.36
C ILE A 129 2.10 -8.27 6.65
N ALA A 130 2.96 -8.81 7.51
CA ALA A 130 3.44 -8.13 8.71
C ALA A 130 4.85 -7.54 8.48
N TYR A 131 5.22 -6.53 9.26
CA TYR A 131 6.51 -5.81 9.11
C TYR A 131 7.29 -5.69 10.41
N ARG A 132 8.63 -5.83 10.32
CA ARG A 132 9.59 -5.55 11.41
C ARG A 132 10.84 -4.88 10.81
N GLY A 133 11.00 -3.58 11.01
CA GLY A 133 12.05 -2.80 10.34
C GLY A 133 11.91 -2.90 8.81
N ASP A 134 13.01 -3.23 8.13
CA ASP A 134 13.05 -3.41 6.66
C ASP A 134 12.69 -4.84 6.23
N GLU A 135 11.99 -5.58 7.08
CA GLU A 135 11.55 -6.94 6.79
C GLU A 135 10.04 -7.02 6.68
N ALA A 136 9.58 -7.82 5.73
CA ALA A 136 8.19 -8.20 5.54
C ALA A 136 8.05 -9.72 5.68
N TYR A 137 6.98 -10.11 6.35
CA TYR A 137 6.59 -11.48 6.63
C TYR A 137 5.25 -11.70 5.95
N ALA A 138 5.28 -12.27 4.75
CA ALA A 138 4.09 -12.51 3.95
C ALA A 138 3.58 -13.93 4.16
N ALA A 139 2.27 -14.08 4.34
CA ALA A 139 1.62 -15.38 4.45
C ALA A 139 0.44 -15.47 3.50
N ALA A 140 0.22 -16.67 2.96
CA ALA A 140 -0.92 -17.04 2.14
C ALA A 140 -1.64 -18.23 2.78
N ALA A 141 -2.96 -18.18 2.86
CA ALA A 141 -3.79 -19.24 3.42
C ALA A 141 -5.00 -19.53 2.53
N THR A 142 -5.01 -20.71 1.91
CA THR A 142 -6.10 -21.20 1.05
C THR A 142 -7.11 -21.96 1.89
N LEU A 143 -8.38 -21.57 1.80
CA LEU A 143 -9.51 -22.21 2.48
C LEU A 143 -10.54 -22.70 1.47
N ASP A 144 -11.18 -23.81 1.77
CA ASP A 144 -12.40 -24.25 1.10
C ASP A 144 -13.56 -23.29 1.44
N VAL A 145 -14.29 -22.82 0.41
CA VAL A 145 -15.29 -21.75 0.56
C VAL A 145 -16.52 -22.21 1.37
N GLU A 146 -16.88 -23.50 1.31
CA GLU A 146 -18.07 -24.01 2.01
C GLU A 146 -17.79 -24.31 3.49
N THR A 147 -16.66 -24.95 3.76
CA THR A 147 -16.31 -25.47 5.09
C THR A 147 -15.43 -24.51 5.89
N LEU A 148 -14.76 -23.57 5.21
CA LEU A 148 -13.71 -22.70 5.74
C LEU A 148 -12.55 -23.47 6.39
N ARG A 149 -12.33 -24.72 5.97
CA ARG A 149 -11.16 -25.51 6.38
C ARG A 149 -9.94 -25.08 5.56
N THR A 150 -8.81 -24.94 6.23
CA THR A 150 -7.53 -24.64 5.58
C THR A 150 -7.11 -25.81 4.70
N VAL A 151 -6.85 -25.52 3.42
CA VAL A 151 -6.39 -26.46 2.39
C VAL A 151 -4.87 -26.38 2.24
N ALA A 152 -4.31 -25.17 2.20
CA ALA A 152 -2.89 -24.94 2.06
C ALA A 152 -2.47 -23.64 2.74
N VAL A 153 -1.22 -23.59 3.19
CA VAL A 153 -0.59 -22.37 3.68
C VAL A 153 0.82 -22.26 3.13
N ALA A 154 1.28 -21.04 2.94
CA ALA A 154 2.65 -20.75 2.58
C ALA A 154 3.07 -19.43 3.22
N SER A 155 4.36 -19.31 3.54
CA SER A 155 4.86 -18.13 4.23
C SER A 155 6.30 -17.82 3.80
N VAL A 156 6.67 -16.54 3.86
CA VAL A 156 7.98 -16.06 3.42
C VAL A 156 8.39 -14.78 4.14
N ARG A 157 9.66 -14.76 4.55
CA ARG A 157 10.37 -13.54 4.97
C ARG A 157 11.08 -12.93 3.76
N THR A 158 10.90 -11.63 3.55
CA THR A 158 11.56 -10.84 2.50
C THR A 158 12.03 -9.51 3.04
N LYS A 159 12.99 -8.87 2.34
CA LYS A 159 13.36 -7.48 2.59
C LYS A 159 12.41 -6.53 1.89
N VAL A 160 12.21 -5.36 2.50
CA VAL A 160 11.35 -4.29 2.01
C VAL A 160 12.21 -3.14 1.51
N GLY A 161 12.21 -2.90 0.20
CA GLY A 161 12.98 -1.80 -0.43
C GLY A 161 12.17 -0.53 -0.68
N PHE A 162 10.89 -0.49 -0.29
CA PHE A 162 9.96 0.60 -0.62
C PHE A 162 9.14 1.01 0.61
N PRO A 163 9.09 2.32 0.97
CA PRO A 163 8.36 2.76 2.16
C PRO A 163 6.85 2.69 1.98
N TYR A 164 6.10 2.70 3.09
CA TYR A 164 4.66 2.83 3.01
C TYR A 164 4.25 4.22 2.49
N ILE A 165 3.75 4.29 1.26
CA ILE A 165 3.14 5.48 0.66
C ILE A 165 1.72 5.12 0.21
N PRO A 166 0.68 5.83 0.71
CA PRO A 166 -0.70 5.60 0.28
C PRO A 166 -0.84 5.64 -1.24
N GLY A 167 -1.38 4.56 -1.80
CA GLY A 167 -1.55 4.39 -3.25
C GLY A 167 -0.33 3.82 -4.01
N TYR A 168 0.71 3.37 -3.30
CA TYR A 168 1.88 2.66 -3.86
C TYR A 168 2.17 1.35 -3.10
N LEU A 169 1.21 0.83 -2.32
CA LEU A 169 1.38 -0.35 -1.48
C LEU A 169 1.88 -1.57 -2.26
N ALA A 170 1.42 -1.75 -3.50
CA ALA A 170 1.86 -2.83 -4.37
C ALA A 170 3.39 -2.88 -4.56
N PHE A 171 4.06 -1.73 -4.69
CA PHE A 171 5.51 -1.68 -4.88
C PHE A 171 6.29 -2.07 -3.62
N ARG A 172 5.63 -2.03 -2.46
CA ARG A 172 6.16 -2.51 -1.18
C ARG A 172 5.92 -4.00 -0.97
N GLU A 173 4.76 -4.50 -1.38
CA GLU A 173 4.25 -5.81 -0.96
C GLU A 173 4.37 -6.90 -2.02
N MET A 174 4.38 -6.53 -3.31
CA MET A 174 4.30 -7.49 -4.41
C MET A 174 5.36 -8.61 -4.34
N PRO A 175 6.64 -8.36 -3.99
CA PRO A 175 7.62 -9.46 -3.87
C PRO A 175 7.23 -10.52 -2.83
N GLY A 176 6.67 -10.08 -1.68
CA GLY A 176 6.19 -10.96 -0.62
C GLY A 176 4.93 -11.71 -1.04
N ILE A 177 3.95 -10.99 -1.61
CA ILE A 177 2.70 -11.59 -2.14
C ILE A 177 3.02 -12.64 -3.20
N GLU A 178 3.84 -12.30 -4.20
CA GLU A 178 4.20 -13.20 -5.30
C GLU A 178 4.86 -14.47 -4.76
N THR A 179 5.81 -14.32 -3.84
CA THR A 179 6.55 -15.46 -3.31
C THR A 179 5.67 -16.36 -2.42
N ALA A 180 4.82 -15.77 -1.56
CA ALA A 180 3.90 -16.53 -0.72
C ALA A 180 2.90 -17.32 -1.56
N VAL A 181 2.28 -16.67 -2.55
CA VAL A 181 1.29 -17.31 -3.43
C VAL A 181 1.92 -18.42 -4.29
N ARG A 182 3.11 -18.19 -4.86
CA ARG A 182 3.80 -19.20 -5.68
C ARG A 182 4.31 -20.41 -4.87
N ARG A 183 4.47 -20.28 -3.55
CA ARG A 183 4.88 -21.37 -2.66
C ARG A 183 3.74 -22.26 -2.20
N LEU A 184 2.48 -21.90 -2.48
CA LEU A 184 1.34 -22.75 -2.14
C LEU A 184 1.45 -24.09 -2.87
N ALA A 185 1.19 -25.17 -2.14
CA ALA A 185 1.19 -26.52 -2.71
C ALA A 185 0.04 -26.74 -3.71
N VAL A 186 -1.00 -25.90 -3.65
CA VAL A 186 -2.13 -25.88 -4.57
C VAL A 186 -2.22 -24.51 -5.25
N PRO A 187 -2.49 -24.44 -6.56
CA PRO A 187 -2.68 -23.16 -7.23
C PRO A 187 -3.97 -22.48 -6.71
N PRO A 188 -3.95 -21.17 -6.45
CA PRO A 188 -5.13 -20.47 -5.95
C PRO A 188 -6.18 -20.29 -7.05
N GLU A 189 -7.44 -20.56 -6.74
CA GLU A 189 -8.58 -20.25 -7.63
C GLU A 189 -9.02 -18.79 -7.52
N ALA A 190 -8.88 -18.19 -6.34
CA ALA A 190 -9.03 -16.76 -6.11
C ALA A 190 -8.15 -16.31 -4.94
N VAL A 191 -7.71 -15.05 -4.95
CA VAL A 191 -6.87 -14.47 -3.90
C VAL A 191 -7.47 -13.18 -3.35
N MET A 192 -7.79 -13.15 -2.07
CA MET A 192 -8.10 -11.95 -1.30
C MET A 192 -6.81 -11.33 -0.77
N ILE A 193 -6.65 -10.02 -0.92
CA ILE A 193 -5.50 -9.27 -0.41
C ILE A 193 -6.02 -8.19 0.56
N ASP A 194 -5.38 -8.03 1.73
CA ASP A 194 -5.65 -6.91 2.64
C ASP A 194 -5.14 -5.60 2.01
N GLY A 195 -6.02 -4.96 1.24
CA GLY A 195 -5.70 -3.82 0.41
C GLY A 195 -6.73 -3.60 -0.69
N HIS A 196 -6.60 -2.50 -1.41
CA HIS A 196 -7.55 -2.14 -2.47
C HIS A 196 -7.20 -2.77 -3.82
N GLY A 197 -8.22 -3.05 -4.63
CA GLY A 197 -8.16 -3.31 -6.06
C GLY A 197 -8.56 -2.07 -6.85
N ARG A 198 -9.73 -2.09 -7.52
CA ARG A 198 -10.30 -0.95 -8.25
C ARG A 198 -10.61 0.27 -7.40
N LEU A 199 -10.80 0.13 -6.08
CA LEU A 199 -10.97 1.25 -5.15
C LEU A 199 -9.65 1.98 -4.86
N HIS A 200 -9.02 2.48 -5.90
CA HIS A 200 -7.71 3.11 -5.89
C HIS A 200 -7.69 4.35 -6.80
N PRO A 201 -6.91 5.41 -6.50
CA PRO A 201 -6.87 6.61 -7.33
C PRO A 201 -6.46 6.40 -8.79
N ALA A 202 -5.72 5.31 -9.06
CA ALA A 202 -5.34 4.88 -10.41
C ALA A 202 -6.17 3.70 -10.93
N LEU A 203 -7.26 3.32 -10.25
CA LEU A 203 -8.06 2.11 -10.51
C LEU A 203 -7.21 0.81 -10.59
N PHE A 204 -6.09 0.81 -9.87
CA PHE A 204 -5.06 -0.24 -9.91
C PHE A 204 -4.31 -0.32 -8.57
N GLY A 205 -5.01 -0.83 -7.56
CA GLY A 205 -4.44 -1.10 -6.24
C GLY A 205 -3.62 -2.39 -6.18
N VAL A 206 -3.19 -2.79 -4.97
CA VAL A 206 -2.36 -3.98 -4.76
C VAL A 206 -3.04 -5.26 -5.22
N ALA A 207 -4.36 -5.40 -5.05
CA ALA A 207 -5.06 -6.57 -5.54
C ALA A 207 -5.07 -6.66 -7.08
N CYS A 208 -5.22 -5.53 -7.77
CA CYS A 208 -5.11 -5.48 -9.23
C CYS A 208 -3.69 -5.83 -9.69
N HIS A 209 -2.68 -5.24 -9.04
CA HIS A 209 -1.28 -5.49 -9.36
C HIS A 209 -0.97 -6.98 -9.24
N ALA A 210 -1.30 -7.59 -8.11
CA ALA A 210 -1.06 -9.01 -7.90
C ALA A 210 -1.82 -9.88 -8.90
N GLY A 211 -3.08 -9.55 -9.18
CA GLY A 211 -3.91 -10.32 -10.11
C GLY A 211 -3.37 -10.32 -11.53
N VAL A 212 -3.02 -9.14 -12.05
CA VAL A 212 -2.39 -9.01 -13.38
C VAL A 212 -1.04 -9.71 -13.42
N ARG A 213 -0.21 -9.53 -12.39
CA ARG A 213 1.15 -10.08 -12.33
C ARG A 213 1.17 -11.61 -12.24
N LEU A 214 0.26 -12.19 -11.47
CA LEU A 214 0.16 -13.64 -11.24
C LEU A 214 -0.81 -14.32 -12.21
N ASN A 215 -1.61 -13.54 -12.95
CA ASN A 215 -2.69 -14.01 -13.81
C ASN A 215 -3.70 -14.91 -13.08
N VAL A 216 -4.12 -14.49 -11.88
CA VAL A 216 -5.10 -15.19 -11.04
C VAL A 216 -6.24 -14.26 -10.65
N PRO A 217 -7.46 -14.78 -10.37
CA PRO A 217 -8.53 -13.97 -9.83
C PRO A 217 -8.14 -13.33 -8.50
N THR A 218 -8.31 -12.01 -8.37
CA THR A 218 -7.97 -11.28 -7.13
C THR A 218 -9.07 -10.35 -6.68
N ILE A 219 -9.20 -10.22 -5.36
CA ILE A 219 -10.17 -9.36 -4.68
C ILE A 219 -9.41 -8.49 -3.68
N GLY A 220 -9.63 -7.18 -3.73
CA GLY A 220 -9.15 -6.28 -2.69
C GLY A 220 -10.17 -6.18 -1.56
N VAL A 221 -9.74 -6.42 -0.32
CA VAL A 221 -10.52 -6.23 0.89
C VAL A 221 -9.75 -5.28 1.80
N ALA A 222 -10.31 -4.13 2.14
CA ALA A 222 -9.60 -3.13 2.94
C ALA A 222 -10.42 -2.68 4.15
N LYS A 223 -9.73 -2.36 5.24
CA LYS A 223 -10.32 -1.87 6.50
C LYS A 223 -10.71 -0.38 6.47
N HIS A 224 -10.12 0.40 5.55
CA HIS A 224 -10.31 1.84 5.44
C HIS A 224 -10.47 2.29 3.99
N PRO A 225 -11.23 3.37 3.72
CA PRO A 225 -11.39 3.88 2.37
C PRO A 225 -10.08 4.53 1.88
N LEU A 226 -9.78 4.36 0.59
CA LEU A 226 -8.65 5.02 -0.08
C LEU A 226 -9.10 5.92 -1.23
N ALA A 227 -10.09 5.47 -2.01
CA ALA A 227 -10.66 6.21 -3.13
C ALA A 227 -12.15 5.92 -3.28
N GLY A 228 -12.85 6.86 -3.91
CA GLY A 228 -14.29 6.80 -4.14
C GLY A 228 -15.12 7.32 -2.97
N ARG A 229 -16.42 7.42 -3.21
CA ARG A 229 -17.43 7.86 -2.22
C ARG A 229 -18.47 6.76 -2.04
N VAL A 230 -18.78 6.46 -0.79
CA VAL A 230 -19.86 5.52 -0.45
C VAL A 230 -21.19 6.18 -0.81
N ASP A 231 -22.00 5.51 -1.62
CA ASP A 231 -23.38 5.92 -1.88
C ASP A 231 -24.32 5.27 -0.86
N THR A 232 -24.78 6.07 0.10
CA THR A 232 -25.72 5.65 1.14
C THR A 232 -27.18 5.74 0.71
N THR A 233 -27.48 6.28 -0.48
CA THR A 233 -28.84 6.53 -0.96
C THR A 233 -29.44 5.36 -1.75
N GLN A 234 -28.60 4.46 -2.28
CA GLN A 234 -29.05 3.28 -3.02
C GLN A 234 -29.46 2.15 -2.07
N GLU A 235 -30.61 1.54 -2.33
CA GLU A 235 -31.12 0.37 -1.62
C GLU A 235 -30.15 -0.82 -1.69
N LYS A 236 -30.07 -1.55 -0.57
CA LYS A 236 -29.09 -2.63 -0.35
C LYS A 236 -29.62 -3.98 -0.82
N GLU A 237 -29.98 -4.15 -2.09
CA GLU A 237 -30.32 -5.51 -2.61
C GLU A 237 -29.21 -6.52 -2.30
N THR A 238 -27.96 -6.07 -2.37
CA THR A 238 -26.77 -6.87 -2.06
C THR A 238 -26.38 -6.85 -0.58
N GLY A 239 -27.08 -6.12 0.29
CA GLY A 239 -26.67 -5.90 1.69
C GLY A 239 -25.41 -5.04 1.88
N ALA A 240 -24.93 -4.36 0.84
CA ALA A 240 -23.72 -3.51 0.86
C ALA A 240 -23.95 -2.20 0.09
N HIS A 241 -23.23 -1.13 0.47
CA HIS A 241 -23.33 0.18 -0.18
C HIS A 241 -22.35 0.30 -1.35
N PRO A 242 -22.78 0.73 -2.55
CA PRO A 242 -21.87 1.00 -3.66
C PRO A 242 -20.82 2.04 -3.27
N VAL A 243 -19.59 1.87 -3.75
CA VAL A 243 -18.53 2.87 -3.68
C VAL A 243 -18.21 3.34 -5.09
N ARG A 244 -18.42 4.64 -5.35
CA ARG A 244 -18.31 5.20 -6.69
C ARG A 244 -17.05 6.03 -6.88
N ILE A 245 -16.42 5.85 -8.04
CA ILE A 245 -15.35 6.70 -8.57
C ILE A 245 -15.83 7.16 -9.94
N ASP A 246 -15.82 8.48 -10.19
CA ASP A 246 -16.26 9.09 -11.45
C ASP A 246 -17.65 8.61 -11.91
N GLY A 247 -18.57 8.50 -10.96
CA GLY A 247 -19.96 8.07 -11.21
C GLY A 247 -20.16 6.56 -11.42
N LYS A 248 -19.09 5.76 -11.51
CA LYS A 248 -19.15 4.31 -11.68
C LYS A 248 -18.96 3.57 -10.37
N THR A 249 -19.72 2.52 -10.13
CA THR A 249 -19.51 1.62 -8.99
C THR A 249 -18.23 0.82 -9.22
N GLN A 250 -17.24 1.02 -8.33
CA GLN A 250 -15.93 0.35 -8.39
C GLN A 250 -15.70 -0.62 -7.22
N GLY A 251 -16.66 -0.69 -6.31
CA GLY A 251 -16.57 -1.52 -5.11
C GLY A 251 -17.80 -1.41 -4.24
N TYR A 252 -17.75 -2.08 -3.10
CA TYR A 252 -18.79 -2.07 -2.08
C TYR A 252 -18.21 -1.80 -0.70
N ALA A 253 -18.93 -1.03 0.12
CA ALA A 253 -18.74 -0.93 1.55
C ALA A 253 -19.76 -1.86 2.23
N TRP A 254 -19.27 -2.90 2.88
CA TRP A 254 -20.09 -3.90 3.57
C TRP A 254 -19.72 -3.97 5.04
N ILE A 255 -20.69 -4.08 5.94
CA ILE A 255 -20.46 -4.26 7.37
C ILE A 255 -20.60 -5.75 7.69
N PRO A 256 -19.50 -6.45 8.01
CA PRO A 256 -19.53 -7.84 8.43
C PRO A 256 -20.22 -8.03 9.79
N PRO A 257 -20.64 -9.27 10.12
CA PRO A 257 -21.11 -9.60 11.46
C PRO A 257 -20.10 -9.20 12.54
N ASN A 258 -20.58 -8.61 13.64
CA ASN A 258 -19.81 -8.12 14.79
C ASN A 258 -18.70 -7.11 14.43
N ARG A 259 -18.93 -6.26 13.43
CA ARG A 259 -18.05 -5.12 13.11
C ARG A 259 -18.83 -3.81 13.17
N GLU A 260 -18.23 -2.78 13.75
CA GLU A 260 -18.84 -1.45 13.84
C GLU A 260 -18.71 -0.63 12.54
N HIS A 261 -17.65 -0.91 11.76
CA HIS A 261 -17.29 -0.15 10.58
C HIS A 261 -17.22 -1.05 9.34
N PRO A 262 -17.52 -0.53 8.14
CA PRO A 262 -17.48 -1.34 6.93
C PRO A 262 -16.05 -1.80 6.59
N ILE A 263 -15.98 -2.89 5.85
CA ILE A 263 -14.84 -3.22 4.99
C ILE A 263 -15.17 -2.84 3.55
N TYR A 264 -14.14 -2.55 2.77
CA TYR A 264 -14.25 -2.08 1.40
C TYR A 264 -13.78 -3.18 0.46
N ILE A 265 -14.67 -3.61 -0.42
CA ILE A 265 -14.47 -4.75 -1.32
C ILE A 265 -14.39 -4.21 -2.73
N SER A 266 -13.39 -4.63 -3.49
CA SER A 266 -13.19 -4.18 -4.86
C SER A 266 -12.57 -5.26 -5.74
N VAL A 267 -12.88 -5.22 -7.03
CA VAL A 267 -12.28 -6.13 -8.01
C VAL A 267 -10.77 -5.89 -8.05
N GLY A 268 -10.00 -6.98 -8.01
CA GLY A 268 -8.58 -6.97 -8.34
C GLY A 268 -8.38 -7.31 -9.81
N HIS A 269 -8.68 -8.54 -10.21
CA HIS A 269 -8.51 -9.07 -11.57
C HIS A 269 -9.34 -10.34 -11.75
N ARG A 270 -9.86 -10.60 -12.95
CA ARG A 270 -10.54 -11.84 -13.37
C ARG A 270 -11.64 -12.33 -12.43
N VAL A 271 -12.37 -11.39 -11.85
CA VAL A 271 -13.54 -11.62 -10.99
C VAL A 271 -14.51 -10.47 -11.18
N SER A 272 -15.80 -10.77 -11.23
CA SER A 272 -16.84 -9.75 -11.24
C SER A 272 -17.02 -9.14 -9.86
N LEU A 273 -17.51 -7.90 -9.80
CA LEU A 273 -17.72 -7.23 -8.51
C LEU A 273 -18.77 -7.97 -7.65
N GLY A 274 -19.78 -8.57 -8.28
CA GLY A 274 -20.78 -9.40 -7.61
C GLY A 274 -20.17 -10.65 -6.98
N THR A 275 -19.36 -11.39 -7.73
CA THR A 275 -18.65 -12.57 -7.24
C THR A 275 -17.65 -12.22 -6.16
N ALA A 276 -16.94 -11.10 -6.29
CA ALA A 276 -16.04 -10.60 -5.25
C ALA A 276 -16.76 -10.35 -3.92
N LEU A 277 -17.92 -9.67 -3.95
CA LEU A 277 -18.75 -9.45 -2.77
C LEU A 277 -19.27 -10.77 -2.18
N ALA A 278 -19.74 -11.68 -3.02
CA ALA A 278 -20.27 -12.97 -2.59
C ALA A 278 -19.20 -13.82 -1.89
N LEU A 279 -18.00 -13.94 -2.46
CA LEU A 279 -16.89 -14.68 -1.86
C LEU A 279 -16.46 -14.08 -0.52
N VAL A 280 -16.34 -12.75 -0.43
CA VAL A 280 -16.02 -12.07 0.84
C VAL A 280 -17.07 -12.38 1.91
N LYS A 281 -18.36 -12.30 1.56
CA LYS A 281 -19.45 -12.60 2.49
C LYS A 281 -19.45 -14.04 2.96
N ARG A 282 -19.36 -14.99 2.02
CA ARG A 282 -19.39 -16.43 2.31
C ARG A 282 -18.24 -16.87 3.21
N THR A 283 -17.09 -16.21 3.10
CA THR A 283 -15.90 -16.53 3.89
C THR A 283 -15.71 -15.67 5.13
N THR A 284 -16.70 -14.85 5.52
CA THR A 284 -16.63 -14.02 6.73
C THR A 284 -17.63 -14.48 7.77
N ARG A 285 -17.18 -15.14 8.83
CA ARG A 285 -18.04 -15.45 9.99
C ARG A 285 -18.16 -14.26 10.93
N VAL A 286 -17.03 -13.62 11.25
CA VAL A 286 -16.95 -12.53 12.22
C VAL A 286 -15.88 -11.52 11.80
N GLY A 287 -16.27 -10.26 11.61
CA GLY A 287 -15.37 -9.12 11.51
C GLY A 287 -14.51 -9.00 10.23
N TYR A 288 -13.94 -10.09 9.72
CA TYR A 288 -13.06 -10.10 8.54
C TYR A 288 -13.03 -11.49 7.90
N PRO A 289 -12.74 -11.62 6.58
CA PRO A 289 -12.69 -12.93 5.92
C PRO A 289 -11.71 -13.89 6.60
N GLU A 290 -12.14 -15.12 6.85
CA GLU A 290 -11.33 -16.16 7.50
C GLU A 290 -9.98 -16.41 6.78
N PRO A 291 -9.89 -16.43 5.43
CA PRO A 291 -8.60 -16.60 4.75
C PRO A 291 -7.61 -15.49 5.09
N LEU A 292 -8.08 -14.23 5.17
CA LEU A 292 -7.24 -13.09 5.55
C LEU A 292 -6.87 -13.12 7.03
N ARG A 293 -7.80 -13.51 7.92
CA ARG A 293 -7.50 -13.66 9.35
C ARG A 293 -6.43 -14.72 9.63
N ILE A 294 -6.46 -15.83 8.90
CA ILE A 294 -5.45 -16.90 9.04
C ILE A 294 -4.11 -16.43 8.47
N ALA A 295 -4.10 -15.74 7.34
CA ALA A 295 -2.89 -15.16 6.77
C ALA A 295 -2.24 -14.12 7.71
N ASP A 296 -3.03 -13.18 8.26
CA ASP A 296 -2.59 -12.19 9.26
C ASP A 296 -1.91 -12.88 10.45
N ARG A 297 -2.58 -13.88 11.04
CA ARG A 297 -2.03 -14.64 12.17
C ARG A 297 -0.68 -15.29 11.83
N LEU A 298 -0.59 -15.96 10.69
CA LEU A 298 0.65 -16.64 10.26
C LEU A 298 1.79 -15.66 10.00
N ALA A 299 1.48 -14.48 9.43
CA ALA A 299 2.44 -13.41 9.21
C ALA A 299 2.96 -12.84 10.55
N GLU A 300 2.07 -12.62 11.51
CA GLU A 300 2.39 -12.13 12.85
C GLU A 300 3.19 -13.15 13.68
N GLU A 301 2.84 -14.44 13.61
CA GLU A 301 3.59 -15.54 14.26
C GLU A 301 5.04 -15.59 13.74
N MET A 302 5.23 -15.60 12.41
CA MET A 302 6.57 -15.63 11.80
C MET A 302 7.40 -14.37 12.09
N LYS A 303 6.74 -13.22 12.28
CA LYS A 303 7.41 -11.98 12.69
C LYS A 303 7.88 -12.06 14.15
N GLY A 304 7.17 -12.81 15.00
CA GLY A 304 7.51 -13.03 16.41
C GLY A 304 8.68 -13.99 16.61
N GLU A 305 8.90 -14.91 15.67
CA GLU A 305 10.08 -15.78 15.57
C GLU A 305 11.38 -15.01 15.25
#